data_AF-A0A937X1W7-F1
#
_entry.id   AF-A0A937X1W7-F1
#
_cell.length_a   1.000
_cell.length_b   1.000
_cell.length_c   1.000
_cell.angle_alpha   90.00
_cell.angle_beta   90.00
_cell.angle_gamma   90.00
#
_symmetry.space_group_name_H-M   'P 1'
#
loop_
_entity.id
_entity.type
_entity.pdbx_description
1 polymer ?
#
loop_
_entity_poly.entity_id
_entity_poly.type
_entity_poly.pdbx_seq_one_letter_code
_entity_poly.pdbx_strand_id
1 'polypeptide(L)'
;METLVEESLESVLAGYPEVCGCERCRLDMMALALNNLPPRYIVAERGLTHVNLQAANAQFSSDVLYAVNQAILLISMRPRHANYNVGNRLLDEE
;
A
#
# COMPACT_ATOMS: atom_id res chain seq x y z
N MET A 1 -3.23 8.50 0.31
CA MET A 1 -2.30 7.64 -0.47
C MET A 1 -2.22 6.27 0.17
N GLU A 2 -1.96 6.19 1.47
CA GLU A 2 -1.99 4.94 2.24
C GLU A 2 -3.25 4.09 2.01
N THR A 3 -4.45 4.67 2.17
CA THR A 3 -5.73 3.98 1.92
C THR A 3 -5.84 3.41 0.49
N LEU A 4 -5.35 4.15 -0.52
CA LEU A 4 -5.38 3.70 -1.91
C LEU A 4 -4.41 2.54 -2.17
N VAL A 5 -3.25 2.57 -1.51
CA VAL A 5 -2.28 1.46 -1.55
C VAL A 5 -2.85 0.23 -0.84
N GLU A 6 -3.52 0.41 0.29
CA GLU A 6 -4.19 -0.67 1.04
C GLU A 6 -5.30 -1.33 0.20
N GLU A 7 -6.22 -0.53 -0.35
CA GLU A 7 -7.29 -1.04 -1.23
C GLU A 7 -6.73 -1.79 -2.45
N SER A 8 -5.69 -1.24 -3.08
CA SER A 8 -5.02 -1.89 -4.21
C SER A 8 -4.32 -3.17 -3.79
N LEU A 9 -3.71 -3.22 -2.60
CA LEU A 9 -3.03 -4.41 -2.09
C LEU A 9 -4.02 -5.54 -1.84
N GLU A 10 -5.13 -5.25 -1.15
CA GLU A 10 -6.18 -6.26 -0.90
C GLU A 10 -6.78 -6.77 -2.21
N SER A 11 -7.04 -5.88 -3.18
CA SER A 11 -7.56 -6.28 -4.49
C SER A 11 -6.59 -7.18 -5.26
N VAL A 12 -5.28 -6.93 -5.19
CA VAL A 12 -4.28 -7.75 -5.89
C VAL A 12 -4.10 -9.09 -5.16
N LEU A 13 -3.97 -9.08 -3.83
CA LEU A 13 -3.80 -10.31 -3.04
C LEU A 13 -4.99 -11.27 -3.17
N ALA A 14 -6.21 -10.75 -3.37
CA ALA A 14 -7.37 -11.59 -3.65
C ALA A 14 -7.22 -12.48 -4.90
N GLY A 15 -6.36 -12.08 -5.86
CA GLY A 15 -6.04 -12.85 -7.06
C GLY A 15 -4.86 -13.83 -6.92
N TYR A 16 -4.08 -13.75 -5.83
CA TYR A 16 -2.85 -14.51 -5.62
C TYR A 16 -2.87 -15.23 -4.25
N PRO A 17 -3.71 -16.27 -4.07
CA PRO A 17 -3.90 -16.94 -2.79
C PRO A 17 -2.63 -17.66 -2.27
N GLU A 18 -1.64 -17.91 -3.13
CA GLU A 18 -0.35 -18.49 -2.78
C GLU A 18 0.60 -17.52 -2.07
N VAL A 19 0.36 -16.21 -2.17
CA VAL A 19 1.15 -15.18 -1.49
C VAL A 19 0.70 -15.08 -0.03
N CYS A 20 1.66 -14.97 0.89
CA CYS A 20 1.31 -14.80 2.30
C CYS A 20 0.63 -13.45 2.56
N GLY A 21 -0.62 -13.52 3.05
CA GLY A 21 -1.40 -12.37 3.47
C GLY A 21 -1.42 -12.11 4.98
N CYS A 22 -0.40 -12.53 5.75
CA CYS A 22 -0.37 -12.20 7.19
C CYS A 22 -0.16 -10.70 7.41
N GLU A 23 -0.57 -10.19 8.58
CA GLU A 23 -0.47 -8.77 8.92
C GLU A 23 0.94 -8.20 8.70
N ARG A 24 1.98 -8.93 9.14
CA ARG A 24 3.37 -8.50 8.95
C ARG A 24 3.75 -8.36 7.48
N CYS A 25 3.37 -9.33 6.64
CA CYS A 25 3.65 -9.29 5.21
C CYS A 25 2.88 -8.16 4.52
N ARG A 26 1.61 -7.94 4.90
CA ARG A 26 0.82 -6.83 4.39
C ARG A 26 1.46 -5.48 4.72
N LEU A 27 1.86 -5.28 5.98
CA LEU A 27 2.55 -4.07 6.42
C LEU A 27 3.89 -3.86 5.69
N ASP A 28 4.70 -4.92 5.55
CA ASP A 28 5.97 -4.83 4.82
C ASP A 28 5.74 -4.51 3.32
N MET A 29 4.70 -5.08 2.69
CA MET A 29 4.31 -4.77 1.30
C MET A 29 3.83 -3.32 1.15
N MET A 30 2.94 -2.86 2.04
CA MET A 30 2.45 -1.47 2.04
C MET A 30 3.59 -0.48 2.23
N ALA A 31 4.46 -0.71 3.21
CA ALA A 31 5.61 0.16 3.47
C ALA A 31 6.54 0.24 2.26
N LEU A 32 6.83 -0.89 1.62
CA LEU A 32 7.67 -0.94 0.43
C LEU A 32 7.02 -0.22 -0.76
N ALA A 33 5.72 -0.41 -0.97
CA ALA A 33 4.97 0.26 -2.03
C ALA A 33 4.95 1.79 -1.81
N LEU A 34 4.61 2.25 -0.61
CA LEU A 34 4.56 3.67 -0.25
C LEU A 34 5.92 4.36 -0.39
N ASN A 35 7.00 3.70 0.03
CA ASN A 35 8.37 4.23 -0.10
C ASN A 35 8.83 4.37 -1.56
N ASN A 36 8.26 3.60 -2.47
CA ASN A 36 8.59 3.63 -3.89
C ASN A 36 7.68 4.59 -4.70
N LEU A 37 6.64 5.15 -4.09
CA LEU A 37 5.75 6.11 -4.74
C LEU A 37 6.22 7.54 -4.50
N PRO A 38 6.14 8.42 -5.51
CA PRO A 38 6.49 9.83 -5.31
C PRO A 38 5.50 10.48 -4.34
N PRO A 39 5.97 11.20 -3.30
CA PRO A 39 5.08 11.89 -2.37
C PRO A 39 4.31 13.00 -3.11
N ARG A 40 2.99 13.05 -2.92
CA ARG A 40 2.12 14.07 -3.50
C ARG A 40 1.33 14.76 -2.41
N TYR A 41 1.81 15.92 -1.98
CA TYR A 41 1.10 16.78 -1.05
C TYR A 41 0.32 17.83 -1.84
N ILE A 42 -1.00 17.84 -1.68
CA ILE A 42 -1.88 18.79 -2.36
C ILE A 42 -2.42 19.74 -1.31
N VAL A 43 -2.12 21.04 -1.46
CA VAL A 43 -2.79 22.11 -0.71
C VAL A 43 -4.01 22.53 -1.52
N ALA A 44 -5.21 22.28 -1.01
CA ALA A 44 -6.44 22.56 -1.74
C ALA A 44 -6.88 24.03 -1.53
N GLU A 45 -6.76 24.85 -2.56
CA GLU A 45 -7.56 26.08 -2.68
C GLU A 45 -8.87 25.75 -3.41
N ARG A 46 -10.01 26.19 -2.87
CA ARG A 46 -11.35 25.86 -3.38
C ARG A 46 -11.49 26.33 -4.84
N GLY A 47 -11.55 25.39 -5.79
CA GLY A 47 -12.08 25.63 -7.14
C GLY A 47 -11.19 25.24 -8.33
N LEU A 48 -9.87 25.13 -8.18
CA LEU A 48 -8.93 24.81 -9.29
C LEU A 48 -8.58 23.32 -9.41
N THR A 49 -9.06 22.50 -8.49
CA THR A 49 -8.60 21.12 -8.29
C THR A 49 -9.15 20.12 -9.31
N HIS A 50 -10.34 20.33 -9.87
CA HIS A 50 -11.09 19.23 -10.50
C HIS A 50 -10.52 18.70 -11.83
N VAL A 51 -9.94 19.56 -12.68
CA VAL A 51 -9.54 19.18 -14.06
C VAL A 51 -8.15 18.53 -14.09
N ASN A 52 -7.19 19.03 -13.28
CA ASN A 52 -5.87 18.40 -13.15
C ASN A 52 -5.91 17.09 -12.35
N LEU A 53 -6.90 16.91 -11.49
CA LEU A 53 -7.04 15.69 -10.70
C LEU A 53 -7.38 14.46 -11.56
N GLN A 54 -8.23 14.55 -12.59
CA GLN A 54 -8.66 13.34 -13.31
C GLN A 54 -7.52 12.65 -14.10
N ALA A 55 -6.73 13.39 -14.87
CA ALA A 55 -5.59 12.83 -15.60
C ALA A 55 -4.47 12.40 -14.63
N ALA A 56 -4.23 13.18 -13.58
CA ALA A 56 -3.30 12.80 -12.52
C ALA A 56 -3.75 11.55 -11.77
N ASN A 57 -5.06 11.34 -11.58
CA ASN A 57 -5.65 10.18 -10.91
C ASN A 57 -5.49 8.90 -11.73
N ALA A 58 -5.65 8.94 -13.05
CA ALA A 58 -5.48 7.74 -13.89
C ALA A 58 -4.02 7.24 -13.89
N GLN A 59 -3.05 8.13 -14.08
CA GLN A 59 -1.62 7.77 -13.97
C GLN A 59 -1.28 7.31 -12.55
N PHE A 60 -1.84 7.98 -11.54
CA PHE A 60 -1.64 7.66 -10.14
C PHE A 60 -2.11 6.23 -9.80
N SER A 61 -3.28 5.82 -10.30
CA SER A 61 -3.76 4.45 -10.10
C SER A 61 -2.83 3.41 -10.73
N SER A 62 -2.25 3.71 -11.89
CA SER A 62 -1.29 2.79 -12.53
C SER A 62 0.04 2.70 -11.77
N ASP A 63 0.54 3.84 -11.27
CA ASP A 63 1.79 3.88 -10.49
C ASP A 63 1.62 3.10 -9.17
N VAL A 64 0.48 3.28 -8.49
CA VAL A 64 0.13 2.53 -7.28
C VAL A 64 0.07 1.04 -7.55
N LEU A 65 -0.65 0.63 -8.60
CA LEU A 65 -0.76 -0.78 -8.96
C LEU A 65 0.61 -1.41 -9.27
N TYR A 66 1.48 -0.69 -9.99
CA TYR A 66 2.83 -1.14 -10.27
C TYR A 66 3.65 -1.31 -8.97
N ALA A 67 3.65 -0.30 -8.09
CA ALA A 67 4.38 -0.33 -6.83
C ALA A 67 3.92 -1.48 -5.91
N VAL A 68 2.61 -1.70 -5.83
CA VAL A 68 2.01 -2.81 -5.07
C VAL A 68 2.46 -4.16 -5.62
N ASN A 69 2.40 -4.37 -6.94
CA ASN A 69 2.85 -5.62 -7.57
C ASN A 69 4.34 -5.88 -7.30
N GLN A 70 5.18 -4.86 -7.42
CA GLN A 70 6.61 -4.99 -7.11
C GLN A 70 6.85 -5.33 -5.63
N ALA A 71 6.10 -4.70 -4.72
CA ALA A 71 6.21 -4.99 -3.30
C ALA A 71 5.79 -6.43 -2.97
N ILE A 72 4.68 -6.91 -3.54
CA ILE A 72 4.21 -8.28 -3.40
C ILE A 72 5.28 -9.27 -3.87
N LEU A 73 5.85 -9.06 -5.06
CA LEU A 73 6.90 -9.93 -5.61
C LEU A 73 8.13 -9.99 -4.71
N LEU A 74 8.59 -8.85 -4.20
CA LEU A 74 9.79 -8.79 -3.36
C LEU A 74 9.57 -9.45 -2.00
N ILE A 75 8.42 -9.22 -1.37
CA ILE A 75 8.09 -9.79 -0.05
C ILE A 75 7.75 -11.27 -0.17
N SER A 76 7.11 -11.73 -1.26
CA SER A 76 6.80 -13.14 -1.46
C SER A 76 8.05 -14.00 -1.63
N MET A 77 9.10 -13.46 -2.26
CA MET A 77 10.39 -14.16 -2.40
C MET A 77 11.18 -14.29 -1.10
N ARG A 78 11.05 -13.32 -0.17
CA ARG A 78 11.81 -13.28 1.10
C ARG A 78 10.93 -12.76 2.25
N PRO A 79 9.94 -13.53 2.70
CA PRO A 79 9.03 -13.10 3.76
C PRO A 79 9.76 -12.99 5.09
N ARG A 80 9.47 -11.94 5.86
CA ARG A 80 10.07 -11.67 7.17
C ARG A 80 9.23 -12.17 8.35
N HIS A 81 8.09 -12.82 8.07
CA HIS A 81 7.10 -13.21 9.08
C HIS A 81 7.46 -14.42 9.95
N ALA A 82 8.66 -15.01 9.81
CA ALA A 82 9.04 -16.27 10.47
C ALA A 82 9.02 -16.22 12.01
N ASN A 83 9.10 -15.02 12.61
CA ASN A 83 9.10 -14.80 14.06
C ASN A 83 7.99 -13.83 14.52
N TYR A 84 6.97 -13.58 13.69
CA TYR A 84 5.90 -12.64 14.03
C TYR A 84 4.87 -13.32 14.95
N ASN A 85 5.15 -13.29 16.25
CA ASN A 85 4.17 -13.60 17.29
C ASN A 85 3.30 -12.37 17.52
N VAL A 86 2.05 -12.40 17.03
CA VAL A 86 1.03 -11.39 17.37
C VAL A 86 0.72 -11.52 18.85
N GLY A 87 1.48 -10.82 19.68
CA GLY A 87 1.42 -10.98 21.13
C GLY A 87 1.91 -9.75 21.87
N ASN A 88 1.36 -8.56 21.55
CA ASN A 88 0.96 -7.57 22.56
C ASN A 88 0.25 -6.38 21.90
N ARG A 89 -1.09 -6.37 21.96
CA ARG A 89 -1.91 -5.16 21.79
C ARG A 89 -2.07 -4.51 23.18
N LEU A 90 -0.96 -4.13 23.79
CA LEU A 90 -0.85 -3.33 25.01
C LEU A 90 0.31 -2.38 24.69
N LEU A 91 0.06 -1.18 24.18
CA LEU A 91 -0.25 0.06 24.88
C LEU A 91 -0.76 0.99 23.76
N ASP A 92 -2.00 1.49 23.79
CA ASP A 92 -2.25 2.93 23.96
C ASP A 92 -3.77 3.18 24.16
N GLU A 93 -4.37 2.52 25.15
CA GLU A 93 -5.61 3.00 25.79
C GLU A 93 -5.35 3.16 27.29
N GLU A 94 -4.75 4.28 27.67
CA GLU A 94 -4.91 5.00 28.95
C GLU A 94 -4.28 6.40 28.85
#